data_AF-A0A5J4PD65-F1
#
_entry.id   AF-A0A5J4PD65-F1
#
_cell.length_a   1.000
_cell.length_b   1.000
_cell.length_c   1.000
_cell.angle_alpha   90.00
_cell.angle_beta   90.00
_cell.angle_gamma   90.00
#
_symmetry.space_group_name_H-M   'P 1'
#
loop_
_entity.id
_entity.type
_entity.pdbx_description
1 polymer ?
#
loop_
_entity_poly.entity_id
_entity_poly.type
_entity_poly.pdbx_seq_one_letter_code
_entity_poly.pdbx_strand_id
1 'polypeptide(L)' 'MHWQLDVSFNEDDSRKREGYAAQNFSMLNRIALNLIKHEQSKKRSMKGKRLDAGWNNEYLLKILIN' A
#
# COMPACT_ATOMS: atom_id res chain seq x y z
N MET A 1 8.52 -14.56 2.64
CA MET A 1 7.60 -13.41 2.51
C MET A 1 8.37 -12.10 2.28
N HIS A 2 9.39 -12.09 1.40
CA HIS A 2 10.25 -10.91 1.18
C HIS A 2 9.92 -10.18 -0.13
N TRP A 3 9.38 -10.87 -1.14
CA TRP A 3 9.37 -10.39 -2.54
C TRP A 3 8.18 -9.53 -2.93
N GLN A 4 7.19 -9.36 -2.03
CA GLN A 4 5.97 -8.62 -2.35
C GLN A 4 6.06 -7.12 -2.00
N LEU A 5 7.01 -6.76 -1.11
CA LEU A 5 7.29 -5.38 -0.71
C LEU A 5 8.08 -4.64 -1.80
N ASP A 6 9.15 -5.24 -2.33
CA ASP A 6 10.04 -4.58 -3.31
C ASP A 6 9.32 -4.21 -4.62
N VAL A 7 8.55 -5.13 -5.20
CA VAL A 7 7.97 -4.96 -6.55
C VAL A 7 6.71 -4.08 -6.55
N SER A 8 6.03 -3.94 -5.40
CA SER A 8 4.75 -3.21 -5.33
C SER A 8 4.93 -1.72 -5.05
N PHE A 9 6.03 -1.33 -4.40
CA PHE A 9 6.25 0.02 -3.88
C PHE A 9 7.50 0.72 -4.43
N ASN A 10 8.25 0.09 -5.35
CA ASN A 10 9.42 0.69 -5.99
C ASN A 10 10.44 1.16 -4.93
N GLU A 11 10.66 0.32 -3.90
CA GLU A 11 11.43 0.69 -2.72
C GLU A 11 12.92 0.88 -3.03
N ASP A 12 13.42 0.24 -4.08
CA ASP A 12 14.82 0.28 -4.53
C ASP A 12 15.21 1.62 -5.21
N ASP A 13 14.22 2.39 -5.71
CA ASP A 13 14.48 3.65 -6.41
C ASP A 13 14.41 4.88 -5.48
N SER A 14 14.02 4.66 -4.22
CA SER A 14 13.95 5.72 -3.23
C SER A 14 15.27 5.79 -2.47
N ARG A 15 16.12 6.76 -2.83
CA ARG A 15 17.27 7.17 -2.00
C ARG A 15 16.76 7.73 -0.67
N LYS A 16 16.25 6.89 0.23
CA LYS A 16 15.86 7.23 1.60
C LYS A 16 17.14 7.37 2.43
N ARG A 17 17.97 8.34 2.06
CA ARG A 17 19.15 8.78 2.78
C ARG A 17 18.69 9.69 3.92
N GLU A 18 18.11 9.13 4.99
CA GLU A 18 18.17 9.68 6.37
C GLU A 18 17.23 8.95 7.35
N GLY A 19 17.80 8.50 8.48
CA GLY A 19 17.07 8.12 9.69
C GLY A 19 16.11 6.93 9.59
N TYR A 20 14.98 7.03 10.31
CA TYR A 20 13.94 5.99 10.42
C TYR A 20 12.99 5.91 9.21
N ALA A 21 13.28 6.61 8.11
CA ALA A 21 12.39 6.71 6.96
C ALA A 21 12.06 5.35 6.33
N ALA A 22 13.04 4.45 6.23
CA ALA A 22 12.80 3.09 5.72
C ALA A 22 11.85 2.28 6.63
N GLN A 23 12.03 2.38 7.95
CA GLN A 23 11.21 1.66 8.93
C GLN A 23 9.79 2.21 8.99
N ASN A 24 9.63 3.53 9.00
CA ASN A 24 8.33 4.20 8.95
C ASN A 24 7.57 3.85 7.67
N PHE A 25 8.27 3.83 6.54
CA PHE A 25 7.66 3.47 5.26
C PHE A 25 7.25 2.01 5.19
N SER A 26 8.07 1.09 5.71
CA SER A 26 7.71 -0.32 5.82
C SER A 26 6.47 -0.53 6.70
N MET A 27 6.36 0.21 7.79
CA MET A 27 5.17 0.19 8.66
C MET A 27 3.91 0.71 7.95
N LEU A 28 4.02 1.84 7.23
CA LEU A 28 2.93 2.38 6.41
C LEU A 28 2.48 1.41 5.32
N ASN A 29 3.43 0.80 4.60
CA ASN A 29 3.13 -0.20 3.57
C ASN A 29 2.40 -1.40 4.17
N ARG A 30 2.79 -1.83 5.37
CA ARG A 30 2.15 -2.94 6.06
C ARG A 30 0.71 -2.62 6.49
N ILE A 31 0.45 -1.40 6.97
CA ILE A 31 -0.90 -0.91 7.26
C ILE A 31 -1.74 -0.89 5.97
N ALA A 32 -1.24 -0.27 4.91
CA ALA A 32 -1.93 -0.19 3.62
C ALA A 32 -2.25 -1.58 3.04
N LEU A 33 -1.31 -2.53 3.12
CA LEU A 33 -1.52 -3.91 2.68
C LEU A 33 -2.61 -4.62 3.48
N ASN A 34 -2.69 -4.40 4.79
CA ASN A 34 -3.74 -4.99 5.62
C ASN A 34 -5.12 -4.44 5.25
N LEU A 35 -5.25 -3.13 5.08
CA LEU A 35 -6.51 -2.49 4.67
C LEU A 35 -6.98 -3.01 3.29
N ILE A 36 -6.07 -3.08 2.31
CA ILE A 36 -6.39 -3.58 0.97
C ILE A 36 -6.75 -5.07 0.97
N LYS A 37 -6.18 -5.88 1.88
CA LYS A 37 -6.53 -7.29 2.06
C LYS A 37 -7.92 -7.46 2.65
N HIS A 38 -8.32 -6.61 3.60
CA HIS A 38 -9.64 -6.64 4.22
C HIS A 38 -10.74 -6.10 3.31
N GLU A 39 -10.39 -5.25 2.35
CA GLU A 39 -11.33 -4.72 1.38
C GLU A 39 -11.82 -5.82 0.40
N GLN A 40 -13.06 -6.28 0.55
CA GLN A 40 -13.63 -7.35 -0.29
C GLN A 40 -14.61 -6.88 -1.36
N SER A 41 -14.92 -5.58 -1.44
CA SER A 41 -16.02 -5.11 -2.32
C SER A 41 -15.69 -5.21 -3.82
N LYS A 42 -14.41 -5.24 -4.20
CA LYS A 42 -13.96 -5.46 -5.58
C LYS A 42 -13.13 -6.74 -5.71
N LYS A 43 -13.50 -7.63 -6.64
CA LYS A 43 -12.66 -8.75 -7.09
C LYS A 43 -11.55 -8.24 -8.02
N ARG A 44 -10.54 -7.60 -7.45
CA ARG A 44 -9.35 -7.10 -8.17
C ARG A 44 -8.07 -7.49 -7.43
N SER A 45 -6.96 -7.57 -8.16
CA SER A 45 -5.64 -7.78 -7.56
C SER A 45 -5.29 -6.63 -6.58
N MET A 46 -4.41 -6.91 -5.61
CA MET A 46 -3.97 -5.90 -4.62
C MET A 46 -3.42 -4.63 -5.29
N LYS A 47 -2.65 -4.78 -6.37
CA LYS A 47 -2.17 -3.65 -7.19
C LYS A 47 -3.32 -2.84 -7.79
N GLY A 48 -4.34 -3.50 -8.32
CA GLY A 48 -5.51 -2.83 -8.89
C GLY A 48 -6.34 -2.09 -7.85
N LYS A 49 -6.51 -2.66 -6.65
CA LYS A 49 -7.19 -1.98 -5.53
C LYS A 49 -6.40 -0.75 -5.07
N ARG A 50 -5.06 -0.85 -5.00
CA ARG A 50 -4.19 0.30 -4.68
C ARG A 50 -4.32 1.42 -5.70
N LEU A 51 -4.36 1.09 -7.00
CA LEU A 51 -4.57 2.08 -8.07
C LEU A 51 -5.95 2.71 -7.99
N ASP A 52 -7.01 1.92 -7.75
CA ASP A 52 -8.36 2.44 -7.58
C ASP A 52 -8.44 3.41 -6.39
N ALA A 53 -7.76 3.11 -5.28
CA ALA A 53 -7.67 4.00 -4.13
C ALA A 53 -6.87 5.28 -4.45
N GLY A 54 -5.92 5.22 -5.38
CA GLY A 54 -5.18 6.39 -5.86
C GLY A 54 -5.97 7.26 -6.84
N TRP A 55 -7.00 6.72 -7.48
CA TRP A 55 -7.81 7.43 -8.49
C TRP A 55 -9.20 7.83 -8.01
N ASN A 56 -9.71 7.20 -6.95
CA ASN A 56 -11.04 7.46 -6.42
C ASN A 56 -10.97 7.67 -4.89
N ASN A 57 -11.21 8.92 -4.48
CA ASN A 57 -11.18 9.32 -3.07
C ASN A 57 -12.30 8.68 -2.23
N GLU A 58 -13.48 8.41 -2.80
CA GLU A 58 -14.55 7.70 -2.08
C GLU A 58 -14.15 6.26 -1.80
N TYR A 59 -13.50 5.61 -2.77
CA TYR A 59 -12.96 4.25 -2.59
C TYR A 59 -11.79 4.23 -1.61
N LEU A 60 -10.94 5.26 -1.61
CA LEU A 60 -9.89 5.45 -0.61
C LEU A 60 -10.47 5.57 0.79
N LEU A 61 -11.45 6.46 1.00
CA LEU A 61 -12.11 6.66 2.29
C LEU A 61 -12.79 5.38 2.77
N LYS A 62 -13.43 4.65 1.86
CA LYS A 62 -14.01 3.34 2.17
C LYS A 62 -12.95 2.36 2.69
N ILE A 63 -11.77 2.30 2.09
CA ILE A 63 -10.69 1.42 2.54
C ILE A 63 -10.09 1.89 3.88
N LEU A 64 -10.08 3.20 4.16
CA LEU A 64 -9.49 3.76 5.37
C LEU A 64 -10.41 3.68 6.61
N ILE A 65 -11.72 3.73 6.41
CA ILE A 65 -12.72 3.79 7.49
C ILE A 65 -13.21 2.39 7.88
N ASN A 66 -13.00 1.38 7.03
CA ASN A 66 -13.55 0.03 7.14
C ASN A 66 -12.50 -0.98 7.64
#